data_AF-A0A7R8ZGP8-F1
#
_entry.id   AF-A0A7R8ZGP8-F1
#
_cell.length_a   1.000
_cell.length_b   1.000
_cell.length_c   1.000
_cell.angle_alpha   90.00
_cell.angle_beta   90.00
_cell.angle_gamma   90.00
#
_symmetry.space_group_name_H-M   'P 1'
#
loop_
_entity.id
_entity.type
_entity.pdbx_description
1 polymer ?
#
loop_
_entity_poly.entity_id
_entity_poly.type
_entity_poly.pdbx_seq_one_letter_code
_entity_poly.pdbx_strand_id
1 'polypeptide(L)'
;MNCHQILSGACNSGDHCFAVGSVEGIPFTAYAAGCNIVILASTFERVQIIPGAWHNYIRISCLDCSTDTGKIAAAYENQVCIYEPTPLILNNSSHVC
;
A
#
# COMPACT_ATOMS: atom_id res chain seq x y z
N MET A 1 -3.56 -33.93 6.62
CA MET A 1 -3.30 -32.49 6.76
C MET A 1 -4.21 -31.77 5.78
N ASN A 2 -5.14 -30.95 6.25
CA ASN A 2 -5.89 -30.06 5.36
C ASN A 2 -4.94 -28.93 4.98
N CYS A 3 -4.56 -28.87 3.70
CA CYS A 3 -3.67 -27.84 3.18
C CYS A 3 -4.39 -26.49 3.27
N HIS A 4 -4.19 -25.76 4.37
CA HIS A 4 -4.62 -24.37 4.43
C HIS A 4 -3.65 -23.60 3.54
N GLN A 5 -4.17 -23.06 2.43
CA GLN A 5 -3.35 -22.24 1.54
C GLN A 5 -2.98 -20.95 2.30
N ILE A 6 -1.68 -20.74 2.51
CA ILE A 6 -1.17 -19.45 2.97
C ILE A 6 -0.94 -18.60 1.71
N LEU A 7 -1.87 -17.70 1.43
CA LEU A 7 -1.69 -16.65 0.42
C LEU A 7 -0.81 -15.55 1.03
N SER A 8 0.50 -15.61 0.76
CA SER A 8 1.40 -14.49 1.03
C SER A 8 0.88 -13.24 0.32
N GLY A 9 0.66 -12.16 1.06
CA GLY A 9 0.11 -10.91 0.51
C GLY A 9 -1.40 -10.75 0.62
N ALA A 10 -2.10 -11.62 1.37
CA ALA A 10 -3.49 -11.38 1.73
C ALA A 10 -3.66 -10.10 2.57
N CYS A 11 -4.83 -9.47 2.46
CA CYS A 11 -5.19 -8.32 3.27
C CYS A 11 -5.24 -8.69 4.75
N ASN A 12 -4.78 -7.77 5.61
CA ASN A 12 -4.89 -7.90 7.05
C ASN A 12 -6.36 -8.08 7.46
N SER A 13 -6.57 -8.86 8.52
CA SER A 13 -7.87 -8.93 9.18
C SER A 13 -8.12 -7.67 10.01
N GLY A 14 -9.40 -7.24 10.07
CA GLY A 14 -9.84 -6.08 10.82
C GLY A 14 -10.59 -5.07 9.95
N ASP A 15 -11.04 -3.99 10.58
CA ASP A 15 -11.70 -2.88 9.88
C ASP A 15 -10.67 -2.00 9.17
N HIS A 16 -11.08 -1.35 8.08
CA HIS A 16 -10.24 -0.40 7.33
C HIS A 16 -8.85 -0.94 6.95
N CYS A 17 -8.75 -2.23 6.62
CA CYS A 17 -7.50 -2.84 6.14
C CYS A 17 -7.26 -2.61 4.63
N PHE A 18 -8.17 -1.91 3.95
CA PHE A 18 -8.02 -1.42 2.58
C PHE A 18 -8.78 -0.10 2.41
N ALA A 19 -8.37 0.67 1.41
CA ALA A 19 -9.06 1.89 1.00
C ALA A 19 -8.82 2.18 -0.49
N VAL A 20 -9.76 2.90 -1.10
CA VAL A 20 -9.66 3.36 -2.49
C VAL A 20 -9.29 4.84 -2.48
N GLY A 21 -8.20 5.18 -3.13
CA GLY A 21 -7.75 6.56 -3.31
C GLY A 21 -7.74 6.94 -4.78
N SER A 22 -7.35 8.18 -5.06
CA SER A 22 -7.11 8.63 -6.42
C SER A 22 -5.97 9.65 -6.51
N VAL A 23 -5.18 9.53 -7.57
CA VAL A 23 -4.18 10.52 -7.99
C VAL A 23 -4.64 11.05 -9.34
N GLU A 24 -4.84 12.37 -9.46
CA GLU A 24 -5.26 13.01 -10.73
C GLU A 24 -6.52 12.37 -11.36
N GLY A 25 -7.46 11.91 -10.53
CA GLY A 25 -8.69 11.25 -10.97
C GLY A 25 -8.53 9.78 -11.39
N ILE A 26 -7.30 9.24 -11.36
CA ILE A 26 -7.03 7.83 -11.61
C ILE A 26 -7.17 7.07 -10.28
N PRO A 27 -8.10 6.10 -10.16
CA PRO A 27 -8.31 5.38 -8.91
C PRO A 27 -7.26 4.29 -8.68
N PHE A 28 -6.90 4.09 -7.42
CA PHE A 28 -6.07 2.98 -6.96
C PHE A 28 -6.67 2.35 -5.71
N THR A 29 -6.34 1.08 -5.46
CA THR A 29 -6.68 0.41 -4.20
C THR A 29 -5.41 0.21 -3.40
N ALA A 30 -5.37 0.69 -2.16
CA ALA A 30 -4.31 0.34 -1.22
C ALA A 30 -4.86 -0.64 -0.18
N TYR A 31 -4.07 -1.63 0.21
CA TYR A 31 -4.42 -2.53 1.29
C TYR A 31 -3.21 -2.92 2.14
N ALA A 32 -3.45 -3.24 3.40
CA ALA A 32 -2.41 -3.66 4.34
C ALA A 32 -2.16 -5.16 4.23
N ALA A 33 -0.92 -5.57 4.01
CA ALA A 33 -0.48 -6.96 3.97
C ALA A 33 0.64 -7.17 4.99
N GLY A 34 0.28 -7.63 6.19
CA GLY A 34 1.18 -7.64 7.35
C GLY A 34 1.60 -6.22 7.71
N CYS A 35 2.89 -5.93 7.55
CA CYS A 35 3.49 -4.61 7.78
C CYS A 35 3.67 -3.77 6.50
N ASN A 36 3.32 -4.33 5.34
CA ASN A 36 3.47 -3.66 4.04
C ASN A 36 2.16 -3.01 3.59
N ILE A 37 2.26 -1.92 2.84
CA ILE A 37 1.14 -1.38 2.05
C ILE A 37 1.31 -1.88 0.63
N VAL A 38 0.27 -2.52 0.08
CA VAL A 38 0.23 -2.95 -1.32
C VAL A 38 -0.71 -2.03 -2.07
N ILE A 39 -0.24 -1.47 -3.19
CA ILE A 39 -1.00 -0.58 -4.05
C ILE A 39 -1.29 -1.30 -5.35
N LEU A 40 -2.57 -1.36 -5.70
CA LEU A 40 -3.11 -1.97 -6.90
C LEU A 40 -3.69 -0.89 -7.83
N ALA A 41 -3.51 -1.09 -9.13
CA ALA A 41 -4.25 -0.36 -10.15
C ALA A 41 -5.74 -0.69 -10.07
N SER A 42 -6.57 0.08 -10.77
CA SER A 42 -8.00 -0.22 -10.93
C SER A 42 -8.28 -1.59 -11.55
N THR A 43 -7.31 -2.15 -12.28
CA THR A 43 -7.34 -3.52 -12.84
C THR A 43 -6.97 -4.61 -11.83
N PHE A 44 -6.72 -4.25 -10.55
CA PHE A 44 -6.18 -5.13 -9.51
C PHE A 44 -4.77 -5.67 -9.78
N GLU A 45 -4.07 -5.13 -10.77
CA GLU A 45 -2.65 -5.40 -10.98
C GLU A 45 -1.81 -4.66 -9.94
N ARG A 46 -0.81 -5.34 -9.38
CA ARG A 46 0.06 -4.75 -8.35
C ARG A 46 1.00 -3.72 -8.96
N VAL A 47 0.88 -2.48 -8.51
CA VAL A 47 1.70 -1.34 -8.98
C VAL A 47 2.91 -1.13 -8.07
N GLN A 48 2.72 -1.15 -6.75
CA GLN A 48 3.78 -0.86 -5.78
C GLN A 48 3.59 -1.63 -4.47
N ILE A 49 4.71 -1.85 -3.77
CA ILE A 49 4.71 -2.24 -2.36
C ILE A 49 5.53 -1.21 -1.59
N ILE A 50 4.97 -0.65 -0.53
CA ILE A 50 5.70 0.15 0.46
C ILE A 50 6.11 -0.79 1.59
N PRO A 51 7.43 -1.06 1.77
CA PRO A 51 7.88 -2.06 2.74
C PRO A 51 7.78 -1.55 4.17
N GLY A 52 7.28 -2.40 5.08
CA GLY A 52 7.17 -2.11 6.52
C GLY A 52 8.50 -2.14 7.28
N ALA A 53 9.63 -2.43 6.62
CA ALA A 53 10.95 -2.50 7.25
C ALA A 53 11.36 -1.18 7.93
N TRP A 54 10.93 -0.05 7.37
CA TRP A 54 11.13 1.29 7.94
C TRP A 54 10.34 1.53 9.23
N HIS A 55 9.36 0.69 9.52
CA HIS A 55 8.49 0.74 10.69
C HIS A 55 8.66 -0.50 11.58
N ASN A 56 9.89 -1.04 11.66
CA ASN A 56 10.24 -2.21 12.50
C ASN A 56 9.37 -3.45 12.25
N TYR A 57 8.84 -3.60 11.03
CA TYR A 57 7.91 -4.67 10.68
C TYR A 57 6.63 -4.71 11.54
N ILE A 58 6.26 -3.59 12.16
CA ILE A 58 5.00 -3.44 12.88
C ILE A 58 3.85 -3.65 11.89
N ARG A 59 2.90 -4.49 12.28
CA ARG A 59 1.70 -4.77 11.49
C ARG A 59 0.86 -3.50 11.38
N ILE A 60 0.39 -3.21 10.17
CA ILE A 60 -0.55 -2.11 9.94
C ILE A 60 -1.93 -2.53 10.47
N SER A 61 -2.51 -1.72 11.36
CA SER A 61 -3.81 -1.99 11.96
C SER A 61 -4.96 -1.49 11.09
N CYS A 62 -4.80 -0.33 10.46
CA CYS A 62 -5.73 0.24 9.50
C CYS A 62 -5.02 1.19 8.53
N LEU A 63 -5.67 1.47 7.41
CA LEU A 63 -5.24 2.48 6.45
C LEU A 63 -6.45 3.19 5.81
N ASP A 64 -6.21 4.40 5.32
CA ASP A 64 -7.17 5.16 4.53
C ASP A 64 -6.46 5.94 3.41
N CYS A 65 -7.21 6.29 2.36
CA CYS A 65 -6.68 6.95 1.18
C CYS A 65 -7.45 8.22 0.84
N SER A 66 -6.75 9.27 0.45
CA SER A 66 -7.36 10.47 -0.11
C SER A 66 -7.79 10.23 -1.56
N THR A 67 -9.02 10.63 -1.88
CA THR A 67 -9.54 10.64 -3.26
C THR A 67 -9.16 11.90 -4.05
N ASP A 68 -8.60 12.92 -3.39
CA ASP A 68 -8.23 14.19 -4.02
C ASP A 68 -6.72 14.28 -4.25
N THR A 69 -5.94 13.93 -3.22
CA THR A 69 -4.48 14.08 -3.25
C THR A 69 -3.72 12.77 -3.44
N GLY A 70 -4.41 11.63 -3.35
CA GLY A 70 -3.80 10.30 -3.43
C GLY A 70 -2.89 9.92 -2.27
N LYS A 71 -2.88 10.71 -1.18
CA LYS A 71 -2.15 10.38 0.03
C LYS A 71 -2.73 9.14 0.71
N ILE A 72 -1.86 8.35 1.33
CA ILE A 72 -2.24 7.15 2.09
C ILE A 72 -1.86 7.39 3.54
N ALA A 73 -2.83 7.25 4.44
CA ALA A 73 -2.59 7.21 5.88
C ALA A 73 -2.53 5.75 6.33
N ALA A 74 -1.48 5.34 7.05
CA ALA A 74 -1.40 4.00 7.65
C ALA A 74 -1.03 4.09 9.13
N ALA A 75 -1.74 3.31 9.94
CA ALA A 75 -1.50 3.23 11.38
C ALA A 75 -0.58 2.05 11.72
N TYR A 76 0.53 2.38 12.37
CA TYR A 76 1.49 1.45 12.95
C TYR A 76 1.47 1.62 14.47
N GLU A 77 0.74 0.76 15.18
CA GLU A 77 0.53 0.87 16.64
C GLU A 77 0.09 2.27 17.10
N ASN A 78 1.00 3.06 17.67
CA ASN A 78 0.75 4.40 18.20
C ASN A 78 1.16 5.54 17.27
N GLN A 79 1.56 5.23 16.03
CA GLN A 79 1.95 6.20 15.02
C GLN A 79 1.07 6.10 13.78
N VAL A 80 0.79 7.25 13.16
CA VAL A 80 0.18 7.34 11.84
C VAL A 80 1.19 7.94 10.89
N CYS A 81 1.48 7.24 9.80
CA CYS A 81 2.35 7.71 8.74
C CYS A 81 1.50 8.12 7.54
N ILE A 82 1.84 9.26 6.93
CA ILE A 82 1.21 9.75 5.70
C ILE A 82 2.23 9.57 4.57
N TYR A 83 1.84 8.81 3.55
CA TYR A 83 2.61 8.63 2.32
C TYR A 83 2.01 9.49 1.23
N GLU A 84 2.87 10.18 0.49
CA GLU A 84 2.46 11.03 -0.63
C GLU A 84 2.82 10.35 -1.95
N PRO A 85 1.97 10.47 -2.99
CA PRO A 85 2.29 9.97 -4.31
C PRO A 85 3.46 10.76 -4.89
N THR A 86 4.55 10.07 -5.24
CA THR A 86 5.67 10.69 -5.94
C THR A 86 5.30 10.84 -7.42
N PRO A 87 5.43 12.03 -8.03
CA PRO A 87 5.31 12.16 -9.48
C PRO A 87 6.26 11.20 -10.15
N LEU A 88 5.84 10.57 -11.25
CA LEU A 88 6.74 9.75 -12.06
C LEU A 88 7.86 10.66 -12.57
N ILE A 89 9.03 10.61 -11.92
CA ILE A 89 10.25 11.12 -12.53
C ILE A 89 10.48 10.21 -13.73
N LEU A 90 10.25 10.72 -14.94
CA LEU A 90 10.76 10.09 -16.15
C LEU A 90 12.28 10.05 -16.01
N ASN A 91 12.80 8.95 -15.46
CA ASN A 91 14.20 8.62 -15.57
C ASN A 91 14.45 8.26 -17.03
N ASN A 92 14.63 9.28 -17.89
CA ASN A 92 15.31 9.16 -19.18
C ASN A 92 16.82 8.90 -18.98
N SER A 93 17.18 8.15 -17.94
CA SER A 93 18.56 7.80 -17.62
C SER A 93 18.76 6.36 -18.02
N SER A 94 19.22 6.18 -19.25
CA SER A 94 19.86 4.96 -19.72
C SER A 94 21.12 4.69 -18.90
N HIS A 95 20.99 4.08 -17.72
CA HIS A 95 22.17 3.55 -17.01
C HIS A 95 21.88 2.18 -16.40
N VAL A 96 22.52 1.21 -17.04
CA VAL A 96 22.80 -0.15 -16.59
C VAL A 96 23.59 -0.12 -15.29
N CYS A 97 23.11 -0.81 -14.24
CA CYS A 97 23.92 -1.65 -13.34
C CYS A 97 23.02 -2.66 -12.62
#